data_AF-A0A2T7KGB5-F1
#
_entry.id   AF-A0A2T7KGB5-F1
#
_cell.length_a   1.000
_cell.length_b   1.000
_cell.length_c   1.000
_cell.angle_alpha   90.00
_cell.angle_beta   90.00
_cell.angle_gamma   90.00
#
_symmetry.space_group_name_H-M   'P 1'
#
loop_
_entity.id
_entity.type
_entity.pdbx_description
1 polymer ?
#
loop_
_entity_poly.entity_id
_entity_poly.type
_entity_poly.pdbx_seq_one_letter_code
_entity_poly.pdbx_strand_id
1 'polypeptide(L)'
;MAIEHLIPAPAPNDLMPLQAICDLLQQTGHPASVSTIRRWIAAEDLPTVRRRSTGGWRRDYVSYSDILMAHRDWVRAKGVNEP
;
A
#
# COMPACT_ATOMS: atom_id res chain seq x y z
N MET A 1 -14.90 -25.49 -29.77
CA MET A 1 -14.27 -24.28 -29.17
C MET A 1 -14.54 -24.35 -27.68
N ALA A 2 -13.57 -24.78 -26.88
CA ALA A 2 -13.70 -24.80 -25.43
C ALA A 2 -13.54 -23.37 -24.90
N ILE A 3 -14.50 -22.91 -24.10
CA ILE A 3 -14.37 -21.64 -23.37
C ILE A 3 -13.44 -21.94 -22.20
N GLU A 4 -12.23 -21.38 -22.21
CA GLU A 4 -11.33 -21.46 -21.06
C GLU A 4 -11.98 -20.74 -19.89
N HIS A 5 -12.40 -21.49 -18.88
CA HIS A 5 -12.83 -20.94 -17.61
C HIS A 5 -11.61 -20.29 -16.96
N LEU A 6 -11.49 -18.97 -17.08
CA LEU A 6 -10.59 -18.17 -16.26
C LEU A 6 -10.99 -18.39 -14.80
N ILE A 7 -10.24 -19.26 -14.10
CA ILE A 7 -10.28 -19.30 -12.65
C ILE A 7 -9.68 -17.96 -12.22
N PRO A 8 -10.44 -17.04 -11.57
CA PRO A 8 -9.83 -15.85 -11.02
C PRO A 8 -8.74 -16.32 -10.08
N ALA A 9 -7.49 -15.99 -10.39
CA ALA A 9 -6.38 -16.25 -9.49
C ALA A 9 -6.81 -15.70 -8.12
N PRO A 10 -6.69 -16.47 -7.02
CA PRO A 10 -7.02 -15.95 -5.69
C PRO A 10 -6.22 -14.68 -5.54
N ALA A 11 -6.91 -13.53 -5.50
CA ALA A 11 -6.24 -12.25 -5.46
C ALA A 11 -5.24 -12.32 -4.30
N PRO A 12 -3.93 -12.23 -4.55
CA PRO A 12 -2.96 -12.27 -3.48
C PRO A 12 -3.39 -11.21 -2.48
N ASN A 13 -3.51 -11.61 -1.22
CA ASN A 13 -3.99 -10.73 -0.17
C ASN A 13 -3.12 -9.46 -0.19
N ASP A 14 -3.70 -8.35 -0.64
CA ASP A 14 -3.01 -7.08 -0.87
C ASP A 14 -2.59 -6.39 0.45
N LEU A 15 -2.92 -7.01 1.58
CA LEU A 15 -2.47 -6.60 2.90
C LEU A 15 -0.98 -6.85 3.05
N MET A 16 -0.22 -5.76 3.08
CA MET A 16 1.23 -5.76 3.24
C MET A 16 1.64 -4.99 4.50
N PRO A 17 2.75 -5.39 5.16
CA PRO A 17 3.28 -4.62 6.28
C PRO A 17 3.84 -3.29 5.78
N LEU A 18 3.71 -2.24 6.59
CA LEU A 18 4.11 -0.87 6.18
C LEU A 18 5.55 -0.76 5.66
N GLN A 19 6.47 -1.57 6.21
CA GLN A 19 7.86 -1.58 5.77
C GLN A 19 7.98 -2.08 4.32
N ALA A 20 7.30 -3.17 3.97
CA ALA A 20 7.35 -3.70 2.60
C ALA A 20 6.74 -2.72 1.59
N ILE A 21 5.69 -1.99 1.99
CA ILE A 21 5.10 -0.94 1.16
C ILE A 21 6.08 0.20 0.94
N CYS A 22 6.78 0.65 1.98
CA CYS A 22 7.85 1.64 1.88
C CYS A 22 8.92 1.20 0.88
N ASP A 23 9.37 -0.05 0.97
CA ASP A 23 10.41 -0.61 0.09
C ASP A 23 9.94 -0.69 -1.38
N LEU A 24 8.65 -0.95 -1.63
CA LEU A 24 8.07 -0.89 -2.98
C LEU A 24 7.97 0.54 -3.51
N LEU A 25 7.50 1.49 -2.69
CA LEU A 25 7.37 2.89 -3.11
C LEU A 25 8.74 3.52 -3.45
N GLN A 26 9.83 3.06 -2.82
CA GLN A 26 11.19 3.48 -3.17
C GLN A 26 11.56 3.19 -4.64
N GLN A 27 10.93 2.19 -5.27
CA GLN A 27 11.20 1.80 -6.66
C GLN A 27 10.42 2.64 -7.69
N THR A 28 9.46 3.47 -7.24
CA THR A 28 8.54 4.21 -8.12
C THR A 28 9.04 5.57 -8.59
N GLY A 29 10.24 6.00 -8.16
CA GLY A 29 10.76 7.36 -8.37
C GLY A 29 10.17 8.40 -7.42
N HIS A 30 9.12 8.06 -6.68
CA HIS A 30 8.49 8.92 -5.68
C HIS A 30 8.49 8.23 -4.30
N PRO A 31 9.65 8.13 -3.63
CA PRO A 31 9.76 7.43 -2.36
C PRO A 31 8.90 8.08 -1.27
N ALA A 32 8.32 7.24 -0.42
CA ALA A 32 7.60 7.67 0.78
C ALA A 32 8.05 6.85 2.00
N SER A 33 8.27 7.54 3.12
CA SER A 33 8.66 6.90 4.37
C SER A 33 7.46 6.22 5.04
N VAL A 34 7.75 5.29 5.97
CA VAL A 34 6.72 4.67 6.83
C VAL A 34 5.91 5.70 7.61
N SER A 35 6.54 6.79 8.07
CA SER A 35 5.85 7.88 8.78
C SER A 35 4.88 8.63 7.87
N THR A 36 5.23 8.83 6.60
CA THR A 36 4.33 9.39 5.59
C THR A 36 3.16 8.44 5.29
N ILE A 37 3.43 7.15 5.13
CA ILE A 37 2.39 6.13 4.94
C ILE A 37 1.42 6.12 6.13
N ARG A 38 1.92 6.18 7.37
CA ARG A 38 1.07 6.29 8.58
C ARG A 38 0.22 7.56 8.58
N ARG A 39 0.73 8.67 8.03
CA ARG A 39 -0.04 9.92 7.90
C ARG A 39 -1.18 9.76 6.90
N TRP A 40 -0.97 9.11 5.76
CA TRP A 40 -2.04 8.82 4.80
C TRP A 40 -3.11 7.92 5.40
N ILE A 41 -2.70 6.86 6.09
CA ILE A 41 -3.62 5.97 6.80
C ILE A 41 -4.51 6.76 7.77
N ALA A 42 -3.93 7.69 8.54
CA ALA A 42 -4.69 8.50 9.49
C ALA A 42 -5.55 9.57 8.80
N ALA A 43 -5.09 10.15 7.69
CA ALA A 43 -5.79 11.21 6.97
C ALA A 43 -7.00 10.68 6.19
N GLU A 44 -6.89 9.47 5.65
CA GLU A 44 -7.91 8.84 4.80
C GLU A 44 -8.66 7.71 5.51
N ASP A 45 -8.40 7.50 6.80
CA ASP A 45 -8.98 6.43 7.63
C ASP A 45 -8.87 5.03 6.99
N LEU A 46 -7.68 4.72 6.46
CA LEU A 46 -7.48 3.49 5.68
C LEU A 46 -7.58 2.23 6.56
N PRO A 47 -8.25 1.15 6.09
CA PRO A 47 -8.38 -0.08 6.85
C PRO A 47 -7.04 -0.71 7.21
N THR A 48 -6.77 -0.87 8.51
CA THR A 48 -5.55 -1.51 9.00
C THR A 48 -5.85 -2.79 9.77
N VAL A 49 -5.07 -3.84 9.49
CA VAL A 49 -5.16 -5.14 10.16
C VAL A 49 -3.91 -5.36 10.97
N ARG A 50 -4.06 -5.52 12.28
CA ARG A 50 -2.93 -5.84 13.17
C ARG A 50 -2.76 -7.35 13.27
N ARG A 51 -1.62 -7.88 12.81
CA ARG A 51 -1.30 -9.31 12.91
C ARG A 51 -0.03 -9.54 13.74
N ARG A 52 0.03 -10.67 14.43
CA ARG A 52 1.23 -11.13 15.13
C ARG A 52 2.16 -11.77 14.09
N SER A 53 3.40 -11.30 14.02
CA SER A 53 4.45 -11.94 13.24
C SER A 53 4.92 -13.24 13.91
N THR A 54 5.60 -14.09 13.16
CA THR A 54 6.15 -15.38 13.63
C THR A 54 7.08 -15.22 14.84
N GLY A 55 7.72 -14.06 15.02
CA GLY A 55 8.54 -13.72 16.18
C GLY A 55 7.79 -13.07 17.36
N GLY A 56 6.46 -13.14 17.39
CA GLY A 56 5.63 -12.59 18.47
C GLY A 56 5.36 -11.08 18.41
N TRP A 57 6.08 -10.34 17.57
CA TRP A 57 5.90 -8.89 17.40
C TRP A 57 4.65 -8.56 16.58
N ARG A 58 3.88 -7.54 17.00
CA ARG A 58 2.69 -7.08 16.26
C ARG A 58 3.12 -6.19 15.09
N ARG A 59 2.55 -6.42 13.91
CA ARG A 59 2.75 -5.60 12.71
C ARG A 59 1.40 -5.11 12.19
N ASP A 60 1.38 -3.87 11.73
CA ASP A 60 0.23 -3.27 11.07
C ASP A 60 0.31 -3.59 9.58
N TYR A 61 -0.78 -4.10 9.02
CA TYR A 61 -0.94 -4.41 7.60
C TYR A 61 -2.01 -3.50 7.01
N VAL A 62 -1.81 -3.05 5.79
CA VAL A 62 -2.74 -2.20 5.04
C VAL A 62 -2.74 -2.67 3.60
N SER A 63 -3.84 -2.43 2.87
CA SER A 63 -3.89 -2.70 1.43
C SER A 63 -2.84 -1.82 0.72
N TYR A 64 -2.01 -2.45 -0.10
CA TYR A 64 -1.05 -1.73 -0.92
C TYR A 64 -1.74 -0.86 -1.98
N SER A 65 -2.85 -1.32 -2.54
CA SER A 65 -3.68 -0.58 -3.49
C SER A 65 -4.24 0.71 -2.88
N ASP A 66 -4.73 0.67 -1.64
CA ASP A 66 -5.18 1.88 -0.93
C ASP A 66 -4.03 2.90 -0.77
N ILE A 67 -2.84 2.41 -0.40
CA ILE A 67 -1.66 3.27 -0.32
C ILE A 67 -1.24 3.82 -1.69
N LEU A 68 -1.39 3.07 -2.78
CA LEU A 68 -1.10 3.57 -4.13
C LEU A 68 -2.05 4.70 -4.53
N MET A 69 -3.31 4.66 -4.10
CA MET A 69 -4.26 5.74 -4.35
C MET A 69 -3.84 7.01 -3.60
N ALA A 70 -3.55 6.90 -2.30
CA ALA A 70 -3.03 8.01 -1.49
C ALA A 70 -1.70 8.56 -2.03
N HIS A 71 -0.80 7.68 -2.47
CA HIS A 71 0.50 8.04 -3.06
C HIS A 71 0.32 8.81 -4.37
N ARG A 72 -0.55 8.35 -5.26
CA ARG A 72 -0.87 9.05 -6.52
C ARG A 72 -1.35 10.46 -6.26
N ASP A 73 -2.27 10.62 -5.31
CA ASP A 73 -2.86 11.92 -5.00
C ASP A 73 -1.82 12.85 -4.36
N TRP A 74 -0.93 12.31 -3.52
CA TRP A 74 0.23 13.03 -3.00
C TRP A 74 1.23 13.46 -4.08
N VAL A 75 1.56 12.58 -5.04
CA VAL A 75 2.45 12.92 -6.17
C VAL A 75 1.83 14.03 -7.02
N ARG A 76 0.53 13.96 -7.30
CA ARG A 76 -0.20 15.00 -8.04
C ARG A 76 -0.18 16.33 -7.30
N ALA A 77 -0.42 16.33 -5.99
CA ALA A 77 -0.36 17.53 -5.16
C ALA A 77 1.04 18.16 -5.10
N LYS A 78 2.10 17.33 -5.21
CA LYS A 78 3.48 17.81 -5.34
C LYS A 78 3.74 18.46 -6.69
N GLY A 79 3.33 17.82 -7.80
CA GLY A 79 3.56 18.33 -9.15
C GLY A 79 2.84 19.65 -9.46
N VAL A 80 1.74 19.96 -8.77
CA VAL A 80 1.06 21.26 -8.87
C VAL A 80 1.82 22.39 -8.14
N ASN A 81 2.79 22.06 -7.29
CA ASN A 81 3.59 23.02 -6.51
C ASN A 81 5.01 23.22 -7.07
N GLU A 82 5.36 22.64 -8.22
CA GLU A 82 6.59 23.00 -8.95
C GLU A 82 6.28 24.15 -9.93
N PRO A 83 7.03 25.27 -9.88
CA PRO A 83 6.80 26.46 -10.71
C PRO A 83 7.12 26.25 -12.19
#